data_AF-A0A916U9D9-F1
#
_entry.id   AF-A0A916U9D9-F1
#
_cell.length_a   1.000
_cell.length_b   1.000
_cell.length_c   1.000
_cell.angle_alpha   90.00
_cell.angle_beta   90.00
_cell.angle_gamma   90.00
#
_symmetry.space_group_name_H-M   'P 1'
#
loop_
_entity.id
_entity.type
_entity.pdbx_description
1 polymer ?
#
loop_
_entity_poly.entity_id
_entity_poly.type
_entity_poly.pdbx_seq_one_letter_code
_entity_poly.pdbx_strand_id
1 'polypeptide(L)'
;MGRAATAVAALAAAAIALAPFLAGDGFVYHVAILVAIEGLLAVSLHLTLRIGQLSLAQGGFMGIGAYASALLARDAGLPFPLALVGAVVIAAAIAAALGTVILRVRGVQFALLTFGLGEAIVLIFVEFVVPFGGNNGLMGIPPASLGPLSLQARPAFYGFALAVVFLVLLAVRGLLAGTPGMVLRSLADNEPLSRSLGTDELAWRRLVFAASAAVAAISGSLYAHYLGYISPEAFNVGATVKALIMNVVGGVGLLAGPLIGALILVPLPELFRASVRYQQLLYGLSLLALMLFLPRGLGGLLAGRSRP
;
A
#
# COMPACT_ATOMS: atom_id res chain seq x y z
N MET A 1 -14.71 21.49 8.48
CA MET A 1 -13.46 21.66 9.23
C MET A 1 -12.86 23.01 8.82
N GLY A 2 -12.57 23.90 9.76
CA GLY A 2 -12.09 25.26 9.43
C GLY A 2 -10.72 25.25 8.74
N ARG A 3 -10.44 26.27 7.92
CA ARG A 3 -9.14 26.46 7.22
C ARG A 3 -7.93 26.36 8.16
N ALA A 4 -8.10 26.76 9.43
CA ALA A 4 -7.08 26.63 10.48
C ALA A 4 -6.78 25.17 10.84
N ALA A 5 -7.80 24.31 10.99
CA ALA A 5 -7.59 22.90 11.32
C ALA A 5 -6.89 22.13 10.19
N THR A 6 -7.19 22.47 8.94
CA THR A 6 -6.50 21.91 7.77
C THR A 6 -5.06 22.39 7.66
N ALA A 7 -4.77 23.64 8.03
CA ALA A 7 -3.41 24.17 8.04
C ALA A 7 -2.56 23.51 9.14
N VAL A 8 -3.10 23.33 10.34
CA VAL A 8 -2.41 22.64 11.45
C VAL A 8 -2.10 21.19 11.10
N ALA A 9 -3.06 20.46 10.51
CA ALA A 9 -2.83 19.08 10.07
C ALA A 9 -1.75 18.98 8.96
N ALA A 10 -1.75 19.93 8.02
CA ALA A 10 -0.73 19.98 6.97
C ALA A 10 0.67 20.30 7.53
N LEU A 11 0.77 21.23 8.49
CA LEU A 11 2.02 21.54 9.18
C LEU A 11 2.55 20.36 9.99
N ALA A 12 1.68 19.65 10.71
CA ALA A 12 2.06 18.45 11.45
C ALA A 12 2.55 17.34 10.51
N ALA A 13 1.85 17.11 9.39
CA ALA A 13 2.29 16.14 8.38
C ALA A 13 3.64 16.52 7.75
N ALA A 14 3.86 17.80 7.45
CA ALA A 14 5.12 18.30 6.93
C ALA A 14 6.26 18.15 7.96
N ALA A 15 6.00 18.45 9.23
CA ALA A 15 6.97 18.27 10.31
C ALA A 15 7.37 16.79 10.48
N ILE A 16 6.40 15.87 10.43
CA ILE A 16 6.66 14.43 10.50
C ILE A 16 7.47 13.95 9.29
N ALA A 17 7.13 14.40 8.08
CA ALA A 17 7.87 14.05 6.87
C ALA A 17 9.30 14.63 6.88
N LEU A 18 9.52 15.76 7.53
CA LEU A 18 10.83 16.39 7.65
C LEU A 18 11.67 15.86 8.82
N ALA A 19 11.06 15.20 9.81
CA ALA A 19 11.73 14.74 11.02
C ALA A 19 12.96 13.84 10.75
N PRO A 20 12.94 12.88 9.80
CA PRO A 20 14.13 12.08 9.50
C PRO A 20 15.31 12.90 8.95
N PHE A 21 15.02 13.97 8.20
CA PHE A 21 16.07 14.86 7.69
C PHE A 21 16.77 15.64 8.81
N LEU A 22 16.03 16.00 9.86
CA LEU A 22 16.56 16.68 11.04
C LEU A 22 17.34 15.73 11.96
N ALA A 23 16.89 14.47 12.08
CA ALA A 23 17.57 13.46 12.89
C ALA A 23 18.93 13.06 12.31
N GLY A 24 19.04 12.99 10.97
CA GLY A 24 20.29 12.66 10.28
C GLY A 24 20.80 11.23 10.48
N ASP A 25 20.05 10.39 11.21
CA ASP A 25 20.45 9.04 11.58
C ASP A 25 20.02 7.99 10.54
N GLY A 26 20.93 7.07 10.22
CA GLY A 26 20.70 6.05 9.20
C GLY A 26 19.55 5.09 9.54
N PHE A 27 19.37 4.74 10.80
CA PHE A 27 18.28 3.87 11.25
C PHE A 27 16.94 4.59 11.17
N VAL A 28 16.88 5.87 11.57
CA VAL A 28 15.66 6.69 11.41
C VAL A 28 15.24 6.78 9.93
N TYR A 29 16.18 7.00 9.01
CA TYR A 29 15.86 6.96 7.57
C TYR A 29 15.35 5.59 7.12
N HIS A 30 15.94 4.49 7.61
CA HIS A 30 15.50 3.14 7.24
C HIS A 30 14.05 2.90 7.64
N VAL A 31 13.70 3.18 8.89
CA VAL A 31 12.33 3.05 9.39
C VAL A 31 11.38 3.96 8.63
N ALA A 32 11.78 5.21 8.34
CA ALA A 32 10.95 6.16 7.62
C ALA A 32 10.70 5.73 6.16
N ILE A 33 11.68 5.10 5.50
CA ILE A 33 11.52 4.52 4.16
C ILE A 33 10.53 3.35 4.21
N LEU A 34 10.66 2.45 5.20
CA LEU A 34 9.70 1.35 5.37
C LEU A 34 8.28 1.85 5.65
N VAL A 35 8.13 2.93 6.43
CA VAL A 35 6.83 3.60 6.66
C VAL A 35 6.23 4.08 5.34
N ALA A 36 7.03 4.70 4.46
CA ALA A 36 6.57 5.18 3.17
C ALA A 36 6.13 4.02 2.25
N ILE A 37 6.92 2.96 2.17
CA ILE A 37 6.65 1.77 1.35
C ILE A 37 5.39 1.06 1.84
N GLU A 38 5.35 0.66 3.11
CA GLU A 38 4.21 -0.04 3.70
C GLU A 38 2.96 0.85 3.74
N GLY A 39 3.14 2.16 3.87
CA GLY A 39 2.06 3.14 3.74
C GLY A 39 1.43 3.13 2.35
N LEU A 40 2.21 2.98 1.27
CA LEU A 40 1.69 2.82 -0.08
C LEU A 40 0.88 1.53 -0.22
N LEU A 41 1.36 0.41 0.32
CA LEU A 41 0.58 -0.84 0.38
C LEU A 41 -0.74 -0.64 1.16
N ALA A 42 -0.71 0.09 2.28
CA ALA A 42 -1.92 0.40 3.01
C ALA A 42 -2.87 1.31 2.19
N VAL A 43 -2.36 2.28 1.43
CA VAL A 43 -3.16 3.11 0.51
C VAL A 43 -3.74 2.28 -0.63
N SER A 44 -3.04 1.26 -1.13
CA SER A 44 -3.55 0.37 -2.17
C SER A 44 -4.80 -0.37 -1.67
N LEU A 45 -4.74 -0.96 -0.48
CA LEU A 45 -5.89 -1.60 0.14
C LEU A 45 -7.01 -0.60 0.43
N HIS A 46 -6.66 0.61 0.87
CA HIS A 46 -7.63 1.68 1.16
C HIS A 46 -8.56 1.94 -0.02
N LEU A 47 -8.03 1.97 -1.26
CA LEU A 47 -8.83 2.16 -2.47
C LEU A 47 -9.94 1.10 -2.60
N THR A 48 -9.64 -0.17 -2.34
CA THR A 48 -10.66 -1.24 -2.40
C THR A 48 -11.67 -1.13 -1.26
N LEU A 49 -11.24 -0.74 -0.05
CA LEU A 49 -12.15 -0.50 1.08
C LEU A 49 -13.15 0.63 0.78
N ARG A 50 -12.74 1.64 0.01
CA ARG A 50 -13.60 2.78 -0.37
C ARG A 50 -14.74 2.43 -1.32
N ILE A 51 -14.69 1.27 -1.99
CA ILE A 51 -15.78 0.72 -2.80
C ILE A 51 -16.50 -0.45 -2.09
N GLY A 52 -16.34 -0.55 -0.77
CA GLY A 52 -17.00 -1.54 0.08
C GLY A 52 -16.48 -2.97 -0.09
N GLN A 53 -15.27 -3.16 -0.62
CA GLN A 53 -14.69 -4.48 -0.87
C GLN A 53 -13.35 -4.66 -0.15
N LEU A 54 -13.23 -5.76 0.61
CA LEU A 54 -11.96 -6.17 1.20
C LEU A 54 -11.22 -7.09 0.22
N SER A 55 -10.13 -6.60 -0.37
CA SER A 55 -9.27 -7.42 -1.22
C SER A 55 -8.07 -7.94 -0.44
N LEU A 56 -7.90 -9.27 -0.39
CA LEU A 56 -6.75 -9.91 0.26
C LEU A 56 -5.55 -10.15 -0.70
N ALA A 57 -5.64 -9.65 -1.93
CA ALA A 57 -4.63 -9.84 -2.99
C ALA A 57 -3.49 -8.80 -2.99
N GLN A 58 -3.53 -7.78 -2.12
CA GLN A 58 -2.63 -6.61 -2.22
C GLN A 58 -1.15 -6.97 -2.02
N GLY A 59 -0.84 -7.91 -1.11
CA GLY A 59 0.50 -8.50 -0.97
C GLY A 59 0.98 -9.12 -2.28
N GLY A 60 0.14 -9.92 -2.95
CA GLY A 60 0.45 -10.49 -4.26
C GLY A 60 0.72 -9.43 -5.33
N PHE A 61 -0.09 -8.36 -5.40
CA PHE A 61 0.16 -7.25 -6.33
C PHE A 61 1.43 -6.47 -6.01
N MET A 62 1.77 -6.32 -4.73
CA MET A 62 3.06 -5.79 -4.30
C MET A 62 4.20 -6.70 -4.78
N GLY A 63 4.04 -8.02 -4.66
CA GLY A 63 4.98 -8.99 -5.21
C GLY A 63 5.15 -8.84 -6.72
N ILE A 64 4.06 -8.74 -7.50
CA ILE A 64 4.14 -8.47 -8.95
C ILE A 64 4.96 -7.22 -9.23
N GLY A 65 4.72 -6.12 -8.50
CA GLY A 65 5.50 -4.90 -8.66
C GLY A 65 6.99 -5.07 -8.36
N ALA A 66 7.31 -5.76 -7.26
CA ALA A 66 8.67 -6.04 -6.83
C ALA A 66 9.43 -6.91 -7.85
N TYR A 67 8.84 -8.04 -8.23
CA TYR A 67 9.44 -8.98 -9.19
C TYR A 67 9.53 -8.39 -10.60
N ALA A 68 8.47 -7.73 -11.09
CA ALA A 68 8.50 -7.12 -12.41
C ALA A 68 9.56 -6.02 -12.50
N SER A 69 9.64 -5.09 -11.52
CA SER A 69 10.67 -4.05 -11.57
C SER A 69 12.07 -4.61 -11.39
N ALA A 70 12.26 -5.60 -10.51
CA ALA A 70 13.53 -6.27 -10.31
C ALA A 70 14.02 -6.93 -11.60
N LEU A 71 13.18 -7.71 -12.28
CA LEU A 71 13.53 -8.38 -13.53
C LEU A 71 13.78 -7.39 -14.68
N LEU A 72 12.94 -6.36 -14.81
CA LEU A 72 13.11 -5.32 -15.84
C LEU A 72 14.43 -4.54 -15.65
N ALA A 73 14.81 -4.24 -14.41
CA ALA A 73 16.04 -3.51 -14.13
C ALA A 73 17.29 -4.41 -14.17
N ARG A 74 17.23 -5.60 -13.56
CA ARG A 74 18.37 -6.52 -13.42
C ARG A 74 18.67 -7.27 -14.72
N ASP A 75 17.64 -7.83 -15.36
CA ASP A 75 17.82 -8.76 -16.48
C ASP A 75 17.66 -8.06 -17.83
N ALA A 76 16.72 -7.12 -17.95
CA ALA A 76 16.54 -6.33 -19.17
C ALA A 76 17.36 -5.02 -19.17
N GLY A 77 18.06 -4.69 -18.07
CA GLY A 77 18.93 -3.51 -17.98
C GLY A 77 18.19 -2.18 -18.07
N LEU A 78 16.86 -2.15 -17.86
CA LEU A 78 16.08 -0.93 -17.96
C LEU A 78 16.39 0.00 -16.78
N PRO A 79 16.43 1.33 -17.00
CA PRO A 79 16.59 2.28 -15.91
C PRO A 79 15.40 2.18 -14.96
N PHE A 80 15.66 2.37 -13.67
CA PHE A 80 14.68 2.18 -12.60
C PHE A 80 13.31 2.85 -12.85
N PRO A 81 13.18 4.08 -13.39
CA PRO A 81 11.87 4.68 -13.67
C PRO A 81 11.05 3.91 -14.71
N LEU A 82 11.71 3.37 -15.75
CA LEU A 82 11.03 2.55 -16.75
C LEU A 82 10.66 1.18 -16.18
N ALA A 83 11.52 0.59 -15.35
CA ALA A 83 11.21 -0.63 -14.63
C ALA A 83 10.02 -0.46 -13.66
N LEU A 84 9.96 0.66 -12.94
CA LEU A 84 8.85 1.04 -12.07
C LEU A 84 7.54 1.20 -12.87
N VAL A 85 7.55 1.99 -13.94
CA VAL A 85 6.36 2.19 -14.78
C VAL A 85 5.91 0.88 -15.42
N GLY A 86 6.85 0.08 -15.92
CA GLY A 86 6.57 -1.25 -16.48
C GLY A 86 5.90 -2.17 -15.46
N ALA A 87 6.42 -2.22 -14.23
CA ALA A 87 5.85 -3.00 -13.13
C ALA A 87 4.43 -2.55 -12.77
N VAL A 88 4.18 -1.23 -12.72
CA VAL A 88 2.85 -0.65 -12.50
C VAL A 88 1.87 -1.04 -13.59
N VAL A 89 2.28 -0.92 -14.86
CA VAL A 89 1.44 -1.28 -16.01
C VAL A 89 1.11 -2.78 -15.99
N ILE A 90 2.09 -3.64 -15.72
CA ILE A 90 1.90 -5.09 -15.63
C ILE A 90 0.89 -5.44 -14.52
N ALA A 91 1.07 -4.91 -13.31
CA ALA A 91 0.16 -5.19 -12.19
C ALA A 91 -1.25 -4.66 -12.46
N ALA A 92 -1.38 -3.44 -12.99
CA ALA A 92 -2.66 -2.84 -13.34
C ALA A 92 -3.37 -3.64 -14.45
N ALA A 93 -2.64 -4.11 -15.46
CA ALA A 93 -3.19 -4.92 -16.55
C ALA A 93 -3.69 -6.28 -16.05
N ILE A 94 -2.91 -6.97 -15.21
CA ILE A 94 -3.30 -8.23 -14.56
C ILE A 94 -4.56 -8.01 -13.71
N ALA A 95 -4.58 -6.97 -12.89
CA ALA A 95 -5.73 -6.64 -12.07
C ALA A 95 -6.97 -6.27 -12.90
N ALA A 96 -6.81 -5.52 -13.99
CA ALA A 96 -7.91 -5.18 -14.89
C ALA A 96 -8.48 -6.43 -15.57
N ALA A 97 -7.62 -7.33 -16.05
CA ALA A 97 -8.01 -8.59 -16.69
C ALA A 97 -8.76 -9.50 -15.70
N LEU A 98 -8.14 -9.81 -14.56
CA LEU A 98 -8.73 -10.70 -13.55
C LEU A 98 -9.94 -10.06 -12.85
N GLY A 99 -9.93 -8.75 -12.69
CA GLY A 99 -11.02 -7.97 -12.10
C GLY A 99 -12.34 -8.13 -12.86
N THR A 100 -12.31 -8.38 -14.17
CA THR A 100 -13.54 -8.64 -14.95
C THR A 100 -14.35 -9.83 -14.46
N VAL A 101 -13.67 -10.84 -13.89
CA VAL A 101 -14.27 -12.05 -13.35
C VAL A 101 -14.50 -11.90 -11.86
N ILE A 102 -13.47 -11.48 -11.11
CA ILE A 102 -13.50 -11.47 -9.64
C ILE A 102 -14.50 -10.44 -9.10
N LEU A 103 -14.63 -9.27 -9.74
CA LEU A 103 -15.50 -8.19 -9.25
C LEU A 103 -16.99 -8.46 -9.47
N ARG A 104 -17.36 -9.59 -10.09
CA ARG A 104 -18.75 -10.04 -10.17
C ARG A 104 -19.25 -10.60 -8.84
N VAL A 105 -18.33 -10.99 -7.96
CA VAL A 105 -18.60 -11.55 -6.64
C VAL A 105 -18.45 -10.46 -5.57
N ARG A 106 -19.18 -10.56 -4.46
CA ARG A 106 -19.22 -9.54 -3.40
C ARG A 106 -19.00 -10.12 -2.01
N GLY A 107 -18.80 -9.23 -1.05
CA GLY A 107 -18.73 -9.57 0.36
C GLY A 107 -17.58 -10.52 0.69
N VAL A 108 -17.86 -11.49 1.57
CA VAL A 108 -16.86 -12.45 2.04
C VAL A 108 -16.33 -13.33 0.90
N GLN A 109 -17.17 -13.67 -0.08
CA GLN A 109 -16.75 -14.48 -1.22
C GLN A 109 -15.71 -13.74 -2.09
N PHE A 110 -15.82 -12.41 -2.21
CA PHE A 110 -14.79 -11.60 -2.88
C PHE A 110 -13.46 -11.63 -2.11
N ALA A 111 -13.50 -11.54 -0.78
CA ALA A 111 -12.30 -11.64 0.05
C ALA A 111 -11.62 -13.02 -0.09
N LEU A 112 -12.40 -14.11 -0.13
CA LEU A 112 -11.87 -15.47 -0.34
C LEU A 112 -11.26 -15.65 -1.74
N LEU A 113 -11.91 -15.14 -2.79
CA LEU A 113 -11.37 -15.19 -4.14
C LEU A 113 -10.07 -14.40 -4.28
N THR A 114 -10.00 -13.21 -3.68
CA THR A 114 -8.79 -12.38 -3.71
C THR A 114 -7.68 -12.93 -2.81
N PHE A 115 -8.01 -13.62 -1.72
CA PHE A 115 -7.05 -14.39 -0.95
C PHE A 115 -6.40 -15.47 -1.82
N GLY A 116 -7.22 -16.29 -2.49
CA GLY A 116 -6.73 -17.31 -3.41
C GLY A 116 -5.88 -16.72 -4.55
N LEU A 117 -6.28 -15.56 -5.10
CA LEU A 117 -5.48 -14.85 -6.10
C LEU A 117 -4.11 -14.41 -5.54
N GLY A 118 -4.09 -13.77 -4.38
CA GLY A 118 -2.85 -13.31 -3.76
C GLY A 118 -1.88 -14.46 -3.50
N GLU A 119 -2.37 -15.55 -2.91
CA GLU A 119 -1.56 -16.74 -2.65
C GLU A 119 -1.14 -17.45 -3.94
N ALA A 120 -1.98 -17.50 -4.98
CA ALA A 120 -1.60 -18.05 -6.28
C ALA A 120 -0.44 -17.26 -6.92
N ILE A 121 -0.48 -15.92 -6.83
CA ILE A 121 0.61 -15.06 -7.31
C ILE A 121 1.90 -15.36 -6.55
N VAL A 122 1.85 -15.45 -5.22
CA VAL A 122 3.03 -15.74 -4.40
C VAL A 122 3.57 -17.15 -4.69
N LEU A 123 2.68 -18.13 -4.85
CA LEU A 123 3.06 -19.51 -5.19
C LEU A 123 3.77 -19.60 -6.54
N ILE A 124 3.39 -18.77 -7.53
CA ILE A 124 4.13 -18.67 -8.78
C ILE A 124 5.58 -18.24 -8.52
N PHE A 125 5.82 -17.27 -7.64
CA PHE A 125 7.19 -16.85 -7.30
C PHE A 125 7.97 -17.92 -6.55
N VAL A 126 7.31 -18.72 -5.72
CA VAL A 126 7.94 -19.82 -4.96
C VAL A 126 8.31 -20.99 -5.86
N GLU A 127 7.41 -21.40 -6.76
CA GLU A 127 7.55 -22.62 -7.57
C GLU A 127 8.44 -22.41 -8.80
N PHE A 128 8.33 -21.26 -9.47
CA PHE A 128 9.09 -21.00 -10.67
C PHE A 128 10.48 -20.42 -10.35
N VAL A 129 11.50 -21.29 -10.38
CA VAL A 129 12.90 -20.90 -10.16
C VAL A 129 13.41 -19.93 -11.23
N VAL A 130 13.04 -20.13 -12.49
CA VAL A 130 13.35 -19.16 -13.57
C VAL A 130 12.01 -18.58 -14.04
N PRO A 131 11.85 -17.24 -14.10
CA PRO A 131 12.83 -16.19 -13.79
C PRO A 131 12.85 -15.73 -12.31
N PHE A 132 12.00 -16.24 -11.43
CA PHE A 132 11.71 -15.62 -10.12
C PHE A 132 12.64 -16.04 -8.95
N GLY A 133 13.57 -16.95 -9.17
CA GLY A 133 14.49 -17.46 -8.15
C GLY A 133 13.87 -18.46 -7.16
N GLY A 134 12.57 -18.75 -7.30
CA GLY A 134 11.84 -19.70 -6.46
C GLY A 134 11.80 -19.24 -4.99
N ASN A 135 11.81 -20.21 -4.08
CA ASN A 135 11.80 -19.94 -2.63
C ASN A 135 12.99 -19.08 -2.13
N ASN A 136 14.11 -19.08 -2.86
CA ASN A 136 15.28 -18.26 -2.52
C ASN A 136 15.11 -16.78 -2.90
N GLY A 137 14.14 -16.45 -3.75
CA GLY A 137 13.89 -15.10 -4.21
C GLY A 137 14.97 -14.56 -5.17
N LEU A 138 14.97 -13.24 -5.37
CA LEU A 138 15.89 -12.55 -6.27
C LEU A 138 16.90 -11.71 -5.50
N MET A 139 18.19 -11.97 -5.74
CA MET A 139 19.33 -11.19 -5.25
C MET A 139 19.91 -10.30 -6.35
N GLY A 140 20.73 -9.33 -5.93
CA GLY A 140 21.48 -8.47 -6.84
C GLY A 140 20.60 -7.46 -7.58
N ILE A 141 19.50 -7.03 -6.96
CA ILE A 141 18.62 -6.04 -7.56
C ILE A 141 19.35 -4.69 -7.54
N PRO A 142 19.54 -4.03 -8.70
CA PRO A 142 20.27 -2.77 -8.74
C PRO A 142 19.53 -1.71 -7.92
N PRO A 143 20.23 -0.87 -7.16
CA PRO A 143 19.60 0.18 -6.39
C PRO A 143 18.92 1.19 -7.32
N ALA A 144 17.88 1.85 -6.81
CA ALA A 144 17.16 2.86 -7.58
C ALA A 144 18.08 4.01 -8.03
N SER A 145 17.88 4.49 -9.26
CA SER A 145 18.59 5.64 -9.82
C SER A 145 17.67 6.42 -10.76
N LEU A 146 17.89 7.74 -10.84
CA LEU A 146 17.17 8.65 -11.73
C LEU A 146 18.18 9.25 -12.72
N GLY A 147 18.49 8.50 -13.77
CA GLY A 147 19.56 8.87 -14.71
C GLY A 147 20.90 8.97 -13.97
N PRO A 148 21.57 10.14 -13.96
CA PRO A 148 22.83 10.33 -13.25
C PRO A 148 22.67 10.42 -11.72
N LEU A 149 21.46 10.63 -11.20
CA LEU A 149 21.22 10.75 -9.77
C LEU A 149 21.09 9.36 -9.13
N SER A 150 22.08 8.98 -8.32
CA SER A 150 22.02 7.74 -7.53
C SER A 150 21.12 7.91 -6.30
N LEU A 151 20.16 6.99 -6.12
CA LEU A 151 19.31 6.93 -4.91
C LEU A 151 19.83 5.90 -3.90
N GLN A 152 21.11 5.49 -3.98
CA GLN A 152 21.69 4.58 -3.00
C GLN A 152 21.76 5.17 -1.59
N ALA A 153 21.97 6.49 -1.48
CA ALA A 153 22.01 7.17 -0.19
C ALA A 153 20.61 7.19 0.43
N ARG A 154 20.50 6.74 1.70
CA ARG A 154 19.21 6.69 2.43
C ARG A 154 18.44 8.02 2.43
N PRO A 155 19.07 9.21 2.61
CA PRO A 155 18.35 10.48 2.53
C PRO A 155 17.74 10.73 1.15
N ALA A 156 18.47 10.41 0.08
CA ALA A 156 18.01 10.58 -1.30
C ALA A 156 16.86 9.61 -1.62
N PHE A 157 17.00 8.34 -1.22
CA PHE A 157 15.93 7.36 -1.37
C PHE A 157 14.67 7.76 -0.59
N TYR A 158 14.84 8.25 0.64
CA TYR A 158 13.72 8.71 1.47
C TYR A 158 13.00 9.90 0.83
N GLY A 159 13.73 10.90 0.34
CA GLY A 159 13.15 12.04 -0.39
C GLY A 159 12.37 11.60 -1.63
N PHE A 160 12.90 10.62 -2.37
CA PHE A 160 12.21 10.04 -3.52
C PHE A 160 10.94 9.27 -3.10
N ALA A 161 11.02 8.42 -2.08
CA ALA A 161 9.87 7.67 -1.57
C ALA A 161 8.75 8.60 -1.08
N LEU A 162 9.09 9.70 -0.39
CA LEU A 162 8.14 10.74 0.01
C LEU A 162 7.49 11.42 -1.21
N ALA A 163 8.26 11.75 -2.24
CA ALA A 163 7.72 12.33 -3.46
C ALA A 163 6.72 11.36 -4.13
N VAL A 164 7.03 10.07 -4.18
CA VAL A 164 6.13 9.04 -4.71
C VAL A 164 4.87 8.92 -3.86
N VAL A 165 4.97 8.87 -2.53
CA VAL A 165 3.82 8.89 -1.62
C VAL A 165 2.94 10.11 -1.89
N PHE A 166 3.53 11.29 -2.00
CA PHE A 166 2.79 12.52 -2.27
C PHE A 166 2.05 12.46 -3.61
N LEU A 167 2.70 12.03 -4.69
CA LEU A 167 2.09 11.87 -6.01
C LEU A 167 0.94 10.85 -5.99
N VAL A 168 1.12 9.72 -5.31
CA VAL A 168 0.07 8.70 -5.16
C VAL A 168 -1.12 9.27 -4.38
N LEU A 169 -0.89 9.99 -3.28
CA LEU A 169 -1.98 10.62 -2.53
C LEU A 169 -2.73 11.67 -3.36
N LEU A 170 -2.04 12.44 -4.20
CA LEU A 170 -2.69 13.38 -5.12
C LEU A 170 -3.57 12.65 -6.13
N ALA A 171 -3.07 11.57 -6.72
CA ALA A 171 -3.83 10.74 -7.66
C ALA A 171 -5.07 10.11 -7.00
N VAL A 172 -4.90 9.52 -5.81
CA VAL A 172 -5.99 8.94 -5.02
C VAL A 172 -7.00 10.00 -4.60
N ARG A 173 -6.53 11.19 -4.18
CA ARG A 173 -7.42 12.32 -3.87
C ARG A 173 -8.22 12.75 -5.09
N GLY A 174 -7.61 12.82 -6.27
CA GLY A 174 -8.29 13.11 -7.52
C GLY A 174 -9.39 12.09 -7.83
N LEU A 175 -9.10 10.81 -7.66
CA LEU A 175 -10.04 9.72 -7.88
C LEU A 175 -11.21 9.71 -6.87
N LEU A 176 -10.95 10.06 -5.62
CA LEU A 176 -11.96 10.09 -4.55
C LEU A 176 -12.67 11.45 -4.41
N ALA A 177 -12.32 12.44 -5.21
CA ALA A 177 -12.95 13.76 -5.24
C ALA A 177 -13.94 13.89 -6.40
N GLY A 178 -14.76 14.94 -6.36
CA GLY A 178 -15.70 15.30 -7.42
C GLY A 178 -16.71 14.19 -7.75
N THR A 179 -17.11 14.14 -9.02
CA THR A 179 -18.08 13.17 -9.55
C THR A 179 -17.61 11.71 -9.41
N PRO A 180 -16.36 11.36 -9.77
CA PRO A 180 -15.85 9.99 -9.57
C PRO A 180 -15.98 9.54 -8.11
N GLY A 181 -15.56 10.39 -7.16
CA GLY A 181 -15.67 10.11 -5.74
C GLY A 181 -17.10 9.93 -5.24
N MET A 182 -18.09 10.63 -5.82
CA MET A 182 -19.50 10.40 -5.50
C MET A 182 -19.98 9.02 -5.98
N VAL A 183 -19.61 8.62 -7.20
CA VAL A 183 -19.93 7.29 -7.73
C VAL A 183 -19.27 6.19 -6.89
N LEU A 184 -18.01 6.37 -6.50
CA LEU A 184 -17.32 5.37 -5.67
C LEU A 184 -17.94 5.23 -4.28
N ARG A 185 -18.46 6.32 -3.69
CA ARG A 185 -19.20 6.27 -2.43
C ARG A 185 -20.56 5.57 -2.60
N SER A 186 -21.31 5.85 -3.67
CA SER A 186 -22.59 5.18 -3.91
C SER A 186 -22.44 3.67 -4.07
N LEU A 187 -21.32 3.21 -4.64
CA LEU A 187 -20.98 1.79 -4.74
C LEU A 187 -20.78 1.11 -3.38
N ALA A 188 -20.30 1.83 -2.37
CA ALA A 188 -20.11 1.30 -1.02
C ALA A 188 -21.40 1.34 -0.20
N ASP A 189 -22.23 2.38 -0.37
CA ASP A 189 -23.41 2.62 0.45
C ASP A 189 -24.64 1.80 0.01
N ASN A 190 -25.04 1.90 -1.27
CA ASN A 190 -26.24 1.21 -1.77
C ASN A 190 -26.15 0.94 -3.28
N GLU A 191 -25.65 -0.25 -3.60
CA GLU A 191 -25.37 -0.67 -4.96
C GLU A 191 -26.64 -0.81 -5.85
N PRO A 192 -27.75 -1.43 -5.40
CA PRO A 192 -29.00 -1.42 -6.17
C PRO A 192 -29.48 -0.01 -6.59
N LEU A 193 -29.28 0.98 -5.72
CA LEU A 193 -29.62 2.38 -6.01
C LEU A 193 -28.68 2.97 -7.07
N SER A 194 -27.38 2.72 -6.98
CA SER A 194 -26.42 3.21 -7.98
C SER A 194 -26.71 2.65 -9.38
N ARG A 195 -27.05 1.35 -9.50
CA ARG A 195 -27.49 0.76 -10.78
C ARG A 195 -28.70 1.45 -11.38
N SER A 196 -29.67 1.81 -10.53
CA SER A 196 -30.91 2.45 -10.97
C SER A 196 -30.66 3.86 -11.55
N LEU A 197 -29.53 4.47 -11.22
CA LEU A 197 -29.06 5.75 -11.76
C LEU A 197 -28.22 5.60 -13.05
N GLY A 198 -28.10 4.38 -13.60
CA GLY A 198 -27.43 4.11 -14.88
C GLY A 198 -25.90 4.06 -14.82
N THR A 199 -25.29 4.00 -13.63
CA THR A 199 -23.83 3.90 -13.51
C THR A 199 -23.33 2.49 -13.84
N ASP A 200 -22.32 2.37 -14.72
CA ASP A 200 -21.59 1.10 -14.92
C ASP A 200 -20.68 0.82 -13.72
N GLU A 201 -21.24 0.15 -12.72
CA GLU A 201 -20.55 -0.20 -11.48
C GLU A 201 -19.33 -1.08 -11.72
N LEU A 202 -19.41 -2.00 -12.67
CA LEU A 202 -18.34 -2.94 -12.94
C LEU A 202 -17.14 -2.23 -13.57
N ALA A 203 -17.36 -1.23 -14.43
CA ALA A 203 -16.29 -0.39 -14.94
C ALA A 203 -15.57 0.38 -13.81
N TRP A 204 -16.32 1.01 -12.89
CA TRP A 204 -15.74 1.75 -11.77
C TRP A 204 -15.01 0.85 -10.78
N ARG A 205 -15.59 -0.31 -10.43
CA ARG A 205 -14.92 -1.31 -9.59
C ARG A 205 -13.63 -1.81 -10.24
N ARG A 206 -13.64 -2.08 -11.57
CA ARG A 206 -12.44 -2.49 -12.32
C ARG A 206 -11.36 -1.42 -12.30
N LEU A 207 -11.73 -0.16 -12.51
CA LEU A 207 -10.80 0.96 -12.47
C LEU A 207 -10.15 1.09 -11.08
N VAL A 208 -10.93 1.03 -10.00
CA VAL A 208 -10.40 1.12 -8.63
C VAL A 208 -9.53 -0.08 -8.29
N PHE A 209 -9.92 -1.28 -8.72
CA PHE A 209 -9.11 -2.49 -8.50
C PHE A 209 -7.78 -2.42 -9.23
N ALA A 210 -7.76 -1.99 -10.50
CA ALA A 210 -6.53 -1.76 -11.26
C ALA A 210 -5.66 -0.66 -10.64
N ALA A 211 -6.27 0.44 -10.19
CA ALA A 211 -5.56 1.51 -9.48
C ALA A 211 -4.97 1.02 -8.14
N SER A 212 -5.67 0.14 -7.41
CA SER A 212 -5.14 -0.47 -6.20
C SER A 212 -3.91 -1.33 -6.49
N ALA A 213 -3.98 -2.19 -7.50
CA ALA A 213 -2.84 -3.02 -7.91
C ALA A 213 -1.65 -2.18 -8.39
N ALA A 214 -1.91 -1.07 -9.10
CA ALA A 214 -0.88 -0.11 -9.48
C ALA A 214 -0.16 0.47 -8.26
N VAL A 215 -0.89 0.93 -7.25
CA VAL A 215 -0.29 1.48 -6.02
C VAL A 215 0.47 0.41 -5.22
N ALA A 216 -0.07 -0.81 -5.12
CA ALA A 216 0.62 -1.94 -4.50
C ALA A 216 1.93 -2.26 -5.24
N ALA A 217 1.92 -2.21 -6.58
CA ALA A 217 3.11 -2.45 -7.38
C ALA A 217 4.18 -1.39 -7.18
N ILE A 218 3.80 -0.10 -7.05
CA ILE A 218 4.74 0.97 -6.68
C ILE A 218 5.42 0.65 -5.34
N SER A 219 4.64 0.25 -4.32
CA SER A 219 5.19 -0.19 -3.03
C SER A 219 6.22 -1.30 -3.20
N GLY A 220 5.88 -2.33 -3.98
CA GLY A 220 6.74 -3.49 -4.22
C GLY A 220 8.03 -3.14 -4.95
N SER A 221 7.95 -2.29 -5.97
CA SER A 221 9.13 -1.84 -6.69
C SER A 221 10.06 -1.03 -5.78
N LEU A 222 9.53 -0.10 -4.98
CA LEU A 222 10.35 0.62 -4.01
C LEU A 222 10.99 -0.33 -2.99
N TYR A 223 10.24 -1.32 -2.49
CA TYR A 223 10.75 -2.35 -1.59
C TYR A 223 11.93 -3.13 -2.18
N ALA A 224 11.78 -3.61 -3.42
CA ALA A 224 12.80 -4.39 -4.12
C ALA A 224 14.11 -3.61 -4.32
N HIS A 225 14.00 -2.37 -4.81
CA HIS A 225 15.16 -1.53 -5.10
C HIS A 225 15.79 -0.89 -3.85
N TYR A 226 15.06 -0.85 -2.73
CA TYR A 226 15.61 -0.39 -1.45
C TYR A 226 16.43 -1.47 -0.74
N LEU A 227 15.89 -2.69 -0.64
CA LEU A 227 16.55 -3.78 0.07
C LEU A 227 17.59 -4.50 -0.79
N GLY A 228 17.48 -4.43 -2.13
CA GLY A 228 18.39 -5.11 -3.05
C GLY A 228 18.19 -6.64 -3.13
N TYR A 229 17.25 -7.15 -2.35
CA TYR A 229 16.84 -8.55 -2.27
C TYR A 229 15.35 -8.64 -1.97
N ILE A 230 14.67 -9.59 -2.61
CA ILE A 230 13.26 -9.91 -2.33
C ILE A 230 13.08 -11.41 -2.22
N SER A 231 12.24 -11.85 -1.28
CA SER A 231 11.75 -13.23 -1.16
C SER A 231 10.23 -13.28 -1.31
N PRO A 232 9.67 -14.40 -1.81
CA PRO A 232 8.20 -14.52 -1.96
C PRO A 232 7.43 -14.36 -0.65
N GLU A 233 8.02 -14.80 0.47
CA GLU A 233 7.39 -14.76 1.80
C GLU A 233 6.99 -13.35 2.24
N ALA A 234 7.72 -12.32 1.80
CA ALA A 234 7.42 -10.93 2.12
C ALA A 234 6.08 -10.42 1.55
N PHE A 235 5.50 -11.14 0.58
CA PHE A 235 4.33 -10.71 -0.19
C PHE A 235 3.06 -11.54 0.06
N ASN A 236 3.07 -12.37 1.11
CA ASN A 236 1.94 -13.23 1.48
C ASN A 236 0.71 -12.44 1.99
N VAL A 237 -0.39 -13.16 2.29
CA VAL A 237 -1.59 -12.55 2.90
C VAL A 237 -1.30 -11.75 4.17
N GLY A 238 -0.26 -12.12 4.92
CA GLY A 238 0.17 -11.41 6.13
C GLY A 238 0.50 -9.95 5.86
N ALA A 239 1.13 -9.64 4.72
CA ALA A 239 1.37 -8.26 4.28
C ALA A 239 0.05 -7.50 4.05
N THR A 240 -0.93 -8.14 3.39
CA THR A 240 -2.26 -7.53 3.20
C THR A 240 -3.02 -7.33 4.51
N VAL A 241 -2.92 -8.29 5.45
CA VAL A 241 -3.53 -8.18 6.78
C VAL A 241 -2.88 -7.05 7.57
N LYS A 242 -1.56 -6.91 7.51
CA LYS A 242 -0.84 -5.78 8.11
C LYS A 242 -1.32 -4.44 7.54
N ALA A 243 -1.48 -4.34 6.21
CA ALA A 243 -2.05 -3.16 5.54
C ALA A 243 -3.50 -2.87 5.97
N LEU A 244 -4.32 -3.91 6.21
CA LEU A 244 -5.68 -3.76 6.74
C LEU A 244 -5.64 -3.18 8.15
N ILE A 245 -4.76 -3.68 9.01
CA ILE A 245 -4.61 -3.19 10.38
C ILE A 245 -4.15 -1.72 10.36
N MET A 246 -3.23 -1.32 9.47
CA MET A 246 -2.86 0.09 9.28
C MET A 246 -4.07 0.95 8.90
N ASN A 247 -4.93 0.48 8.01
CA ASN A 247 -6.17 1.17 7.63
C ASN A 247 -7.14 1.32 8.82
N VAL A 248 -7.31 0.28 9.63
CA VAL A 248 -8.19 0.29 10.80
C VAL A 248 -7.65 1.24 11.88
N VAL A 249 -6.38 1.10 12.25
CA VAL A 249 -5.73 1.93 13.28
C VAL A 249 -5.68 3.40 12.87
N GLY A 250 -5.35 3.68 11.61
CA GLY A 250 -5.33 5.03 11.07
C GLY A 250 -6.72 5.63 10.80
N GLY A 251 -7.71 4.79 10.56
CA GLY A 251 -9.10 5.15 10.28
C GLY A 251 -9.44 5.09 8.79
N VAL A 252 -10.35 4.16 8.42
CA VAL A 252 -10.79 3.91 7.03
C VAL A 252 -11.53 5.10 6.40
N GLY A 253 -12.10 6.00 7.21
CA GLY A 253 -12.80 7.18 6.72
C GLY A 253 -11.87 8.30 6.21
N LEU A 254 -10.59 8.30 6.59
CA LEU A 254 -9.65 9.36 6.23
C LEU A 254 -8.70 8.90 5.13
N LEU A 255 -8.50 9.75 4.13
CA LEU A 255 -7.54 9.51 3.05
C LEU A 255 -6.11 9.30 3.55
N ALA A 256 -5.71 10.05 4.59
CA ALA A 256 -4.40 9.94 5.22
C ALA A 256 -4.33 8.84 6.30
N GLY A 257 -5.47 8.20 6.62
CA GLY A 257 -5.55 7.14 7.63
C GLY A 257 -4.50 6.04 7.42
N PRO A 258 -4.37 5.44 6.23
CA PRO A 258 -3.40 4.37 5.98
C PRO A 258 -1.95 4.77 6.33
N LEU A 259 -1.55 6.01 6.03
CA LEU A 259 -0.21 6.52 6.33
C LEU A 259 0.00 6.78 7.82
N ILE A 260 -1.03 7.27 8.52
CA ILE A 260 -0.99 7.41 9.98
C ILE A 260 -0.84 6.03 10.64
N GLY A 261 -1.58 5.03 10.14
CA GLY A 261 -1.44 3.65 10.58
C GLY A 261 -0.04 3.08 10.34
N ALA A 262 0.52 3.31 9.16
CA ALA A 262 1.89 2.90 8.82
C ALA A 262 2.93 3.57 9.73
N LEU A 263 2.79 4.87 9.99
CA LEU A 263 3.69 5.63 10.87
C LEU A 263 3.75 5.06 12.29
N ILE A 264 2.68 4.43 12.76
CA ILE A 264 2.61 3.86 14.11
C ILE A 264 3.02 2.40 14.11
N LEU A 265 2.53 1.62 13.15
CA LEU A 265 2.69 0.17 13.16
C LEU A 265 4.01 -0.32 12.57
N VAL A 266 4.63 0.43 11.65
CA VAL A 266 5.91 0.03 11.04
C VAL A 266 7.09 0.16 12.00
N PRO A 267 7.22 1.23 12.80
CA PRO A 267 8.29 1.31 13.79
C PRO A 267 8.11 0.34 14.97
N LEU A 268 6.90 -0.16 15.19
CA LEU A 268 6.54 -0.90 16.41
C LEU A 268 7.36 -2.19 16.59
N PRO A 269 7.53 -3.07 15.57
CA PRO A 269 8.40 -4.23 15.69
C PRO A 269 9.88 -3.86 15.89
N GLU A 270 10.33 -2.74 15.33
CA GLU A 270 11.71 -2.25 15.48
C GLU A 270 12.02 -1.81 16.91
N LEU A 271 11.02 -1.27 17.64
CA LEU A 271 11.15 -0.97 19.07
C LEU A 271 11.34 -2.24 19.92
N PHE A 272 10.77 -3.36 19.48
CA PHE A 272 10.86 -4.66 20.16
C PHE A 272 12.01 -5.53 19.66
N ARG A 273 12.87 -5.01 18.78
CA ARG A 273 13.99 -5.76 18.18
C ARG A 273 14.95 -6.35 19.20
N ALA A 274 15.08 -5.74 20.39
CA ALA A 274 15.89 -6.28 21.50
C ALA A 274 15.32 -7.59 22.10
N SER A 275 14.06 -7.91 21.84
CA SER A 275 13.34 -9.09 22.34
C SER A 275 12.73 -9.89 21.19
N VAL A 276 13.57 -10.27 20.21
CA VAL A 276 13.17 -10.98 18.97
C VAL A 276 12.19 -12.14 19.21
N ARG A 277 12.41 -12.95 20.27
CA ARG A 277 11.55 -14.09 20.62
C ARG A 277 10.11 -13.70 20.96
N TYR A 278 9.90 -12.52 21.54
CA TYR A 278 8.58 -12.02 21.96
C TYR A 278 8.03 -10.94 21.03
N GLN A 279 8.76 -10.55 20.00
CA GLN A 279 8.40 -9.45 19.10
C GLN A 279 7.01 -9.63 18.47
N GLN A 280 6.70 -10.83 17.97
CA GLN A 280 5.38 -11.13 17.38
C GLN A 280 4.26 -11.08 18.43
N LEU A 281 4.52 -11.57 19.65
CA LEU A 281 3.55 -11.54 20.75
C LEU A 281 3.27 -10.10 21.20
N LEU A 282 4.32 -9.30 21.40
CA LEU A 282 4.23 -7.90 21.80
C LEU A 282 3.55 -7.05 20.71
N TYR A 283 3.84 -7.33 19.45
CA TYR A 283 3.16 -6.72 18.32
C TYR A 283 1.66 -7.04 18.35
N GLY A 284 1.27 -8.32 18.46
CA GLY A 284 -0.13 -8.73 18.55
C GLY A 284 -0.87 -8.13 19.75
N LEU A 285 -0.23 -8.08 20.92
CA LEU A 285 -0.79 -7.46 22.12
C LEU A 285 -1.01 -5.95 21.94
N SER A 286 -0.04 -5.27 21.33
CA SER A 286 -0.15 -3.84 21.03
C SER A 286 -1.29 -3.55 20.05
N LEU A 287 -1.48 -4.43 19.05
CA LEU A 287 -2.62 -4.34 18.13
C LEU A 287 -3.95 -4.53 18.84
N LEU A 288 -4.06 -5.52 19.72
CA LEU A 288 -5.26 -5.74 20.53
C LEU A 288 -5.57 -4.51 21.39
N ALA A 289 -4.55 -3.94 22.05
CA ALA A 289 -4.72 -2.71 22.82
C ALA A 289 -5.21 -1.55 21.93
N LEU A 290 -4.58 -1.33 20.78
CA LEU A 290 -5.01 -0.26 19.85
C LEU A 290 -6.45 -0.47 19.36
N MET A 291 -6.86 -1.69 19.05
CA MET A 291 -8.24 -1.98 18.62
C MET A 291 -9.26 -1.79 19.75
N LEU A 292 -8.91 -2.14 20.99
CA LEU A 292 -9.78 -1.97 22.15
C LEU A 292 -9.93 -0.51 22.56
N PHE A 293 -8.84 0.25 22.55
CA PHE A 293 -8.82 1.65 23.00
C PHE A 293 -9.16 2.66 21.89
N LEU A 294 -8.97 2.32 20.61
CA LEU A 294 -9.28 3.17 19.46
C LEU A 294 -10.16 2.43 18.41
N PRO A 295 -11.41 2.07 18.75
CA PRO A 295 -12.28 1.29 17.86
C PRO A 295 -12.70 2.02 16.58
N ARG A 296 -12.55 3.35 16.53
CA ARG A 296 -12.79 4.18 15.31
C ARG A 296 -11.50 4.57 14.59
N GLY A 297 -10.36 4.04 15.03
CA GLY A 297 -9.04 4.50 14.62
C GLY A 297 -8.74 5.94 15.05
N LEU A 298 -7.52 6.40 14.79
CA LEU A 298 -7.08 7.77 15.08
C LEU A 298 -7.81 8.81 14.23
N GLY A 299 -8.22 8.43 13.03
CA GLY A 299 -9.04 9.27 12.17
C GLY A 299 -10.40 9.62 12.79
N GLY A 300 -10.98 8.74 13.62
CA GLY A 300 -12.21 9.00 14.35
C GLY A 300 -12.10 10.05 15.46
N LEU A 301 -10.89 10.32 15.97
CA LEU A 301 -10.62 11.39 16.94
C LEU A 301 -10.50 12.76 16.26
N LEU A 302 -10.01 12.80 15.02
CA LEU A 302 -9.84 14.02 14.22
C LEU A 302 -11.12 14.41 13.46
N ALA A 303 -11.90 13.42 13.02
CA ALA A 303 -13.23 13.62 12.45
C ALA A 303 -14.24 13.82 13.59
N GLY A 304 -14.18 14.99 14.22
CA GLY A 304 -15.07 15.36 15.31
C GLY A 304 -16.53 14.98 15.03
N ARG A 305 -17.05 14.08 15.86
CA ARG A 305 -18.46 13.95 16.28
C ARG A 305 -19.48 14.41 15.22
N SER A 306 -19.57 13.70 14.10
CA SER A 306 -20.60 13.91 13.08
C SER A 306 -20.99 12.54 12.52
N ARG A 307 -22.08 11.87 12.87
CA ARG A 307 -23.24 12.07 13.77
C ARG A 307 -23.80 10.63 14.08
N PRO A 308 -24.94 10.45 14.78
CA PRO A 308 -25.19 9.38 15.76
C PRO A 308 -25.07 7.94 15.26
#